data_AF-A0A371HTF4-F1
#
_entry.id   AF-A0A371HTF4-F1
#
_cell.length_a   1.000
_cell.length_b   1.000
_cell.length_c   1.000
_cell.angle_alpha   90.00
_cell.angle_beta   90.00
_cell.angle_gamma   90.00
#
_symmetry.space_group_name_H-M   'P 1'
#
loop_
_entity.id
_entity.type
_entity.pdbx_description
1 polymer ?
#
loop_
_entity_poly.entity_id
_entity_poly.type
_entity_poly.pdbx_seq_one_letter_code
_entity_poly.pdbx_strand_id
1 'polypeptide(L)'
;MGNEPVGLFYSNKGSNQSASYCMPGSLNPSLVRGKVVVCDRWYSDRVEKGLVVSDAGGVGMILAKAPFRDAAGSGVISTPLAHGAGHVNAQKAFSPGLVYDASTKDYIKFLCSLDYTPEQIQLIAKRPVMNCTKKFSDPGQLNYPSFSVLFGSKRVVRYTLTLTNVGFAGSIYRVTIDAPPTVVVTVKPARLVFGTVGERRKYTVTFVSKEVAVDSVRHGFGSITWFNAQHEVRSPVGRDFFSHPTV
;
A
#
# COMPACT_ATOMS: atom_id res chain seq x y z
N MET A 1 13.03 -29.99 -23.52
CA MET A 1 12.04 -29.02 -23.02
C MET A 1 11.74 -28.08 -24.18
N GLY A 2 10.48 -28.02 -24.62
CA GLY A 2 10.11 -27.35 -25.87
C GLY A 2 10.11 -25.82 -25.77
N ASN A 3 10.26 -25.15 -26.92
CA ASN A 3 10.19 -23.69 -27.05
C ASN A 3 8.76 -23.13 -27.05
N GLU A 4 7.75 -23.96 -26.73
CA GLU A 4 6.36 -23.51 -26.69
C GLU A 4 6.03 -22.80 -25.38
N PRO A 5 5.42 -21.61 -25.43
CA PRO A 5 4.97 -20.90 -24.24
C PRO A 5 3.92 -21.72 -23.48
N VAL A 6 4.16 -21.97 -22.20
CA VAL A 6 3.20 -22.63 -21.32
C VAL A 6 2.16 -21.62 -20.83
N GLY A 7 0.88 -21.95 -20.94
CA GLY A 7 -0.20 -21.11 -20.44
C GLY A 7 -0.18 -20.96 -18.92
N LEU A 8 -0.65 -19.83 -18.41
CA LEU A 8 -0.79 -19.56 -16.97
C LEU A 8 -2.28 -19.58 -16.57
N PHE A 9 -2.60 -20.18 -15.42
CA PHE A 9 -3.95 -20.17 -14.84
C PHE A 9 -3.94 -19.61 -13.41
N TYR A 10 -4.86 -18.69 -13.10
CA TYR A 10 -5.11 -18.19 -11.75
C TYR A 10 -6.61 -18.04 -11.50
N SER A 11 -7.10 -18.59 -10.39
CA SER A 11 -8.50 -18.50 -10.01
C SER A 11 -8.79 -17.21 -9.22
N ASN A 12 -9.09 -16.11 -9.92
CA ASN A 12 -9.39 -14.80 -9.32
C ASN A 12 -10.90 -14.53 -9.09
N LYS A 13 -11.78 -15.54 -9.24
CA LYS A 13 -13.22 -15.31 -9.02
C LYS A 13 -13.49 -15.28 -7.53
N GLY A 14 -13.91 -14.11 -7.02
CA GLY A 14 -14.26 -13.82 -5.63
C GLY A 14 -15.38 -14.65 -4.99
N SER A 15 -15.65 -15.87 -5.50
CA SER A 15 -16.62 -16.81 -4.96
C SER A 15 -16.03 -18.20 -4.66
N ASN A 16 -14.80 -18.54 -5.09
CA ASN A 16 -14.22 -19.85 -4.77
C ASN A 16 -12.77 -19.77 -4.29
N GLN A 17 -12.62 -19.43 -3.00
CA GLN A 17 -11.33 -19.35 -2.31
C GLN A 17 -10.57 -20.69 -2.36
N SER A 18 -11.29 -21.83 -2.38
CA SER A 18 -10.65 -23.16 -2.43
C SER A 18 -9.77 -23.34 -3.67
N ALA A 19 -10.20 -22.83 -4.82
CA ALA A 19 -9.48 -22.92 -6.08
C ALA A 19 -8.27 -21.99 -6.13
N SER A 20 -8.33 -20.81 -5.51
CA SER A 20 -7.15 -19.93 -5.44
C SER A 20 -6.08 -20.52 -4.52
N TYR A 21 -6.47 -21.26 -3.48
CA TYR A 21 -5.54 -22.01 -2.64
C TYR A 21 -5.13 -23.37 -3.20
N CYS A 22 -5.67 -23.81 -4.34
CA CYS A 22 -5.42 -25.15 -4.87
C CYS A 22 -5.71 -26.25 -3.83
N MET A 23 -6.87 -26.17 -3.17
CA MET A 23 -7.34 -27.22 -2.26
C MET A 23 -7.75 -28.47 -3.06
N PRO A 24 -7.72 -29.67 -2.45
CA PRO A 24 -8.21 -30.88 -3.11
C PRO A 24 -9.62 -30.71 -3.70
N GLY A 25 -9.80 -31.14 -4.95
CA GLY A 25 -11.10 -31.06 -5.68
C GLY A 25 -11.52 -29.67 -6.17
N SER A 26 -10.73 -28.62 -5.91
CA SER A 26 -11.11 -27.24 -6.24
C SER A 26 -10.76 -26.79 -7.67
N LEU A 27 -9.80 -27.45 -8.32
CA LEU A 27 -9.31 -27.09 -9.65
C LEU A 27 -10.11 -27.80 -10.75
N ASN A 28 -10.55 -27.05 -11.75
CA ASN A 28 -11.21 -27.61 -12.94
C ASN A 28 -10.13 -28.10 -13.94
N PRO A 29 -10.01 -29.43 -14.19
CA PRO A 29 -8.96 -29.97 -15.06
C PRO A 29 -9.00 -29.42 -16.49
N SER A 30 -10.18 -29.09 -17.02
CA SER A 30 -10.33 -28.53 -18.37
C SER A 30 -9.71 -27.13 -18.50
N LEU A 31 -9.55 -26.40 -17.40
CA LEU A 31 -8.95 -25.07 -17.39
C LEU A 31 -7.45 -25.09 -17.06
N VAL A 32 -7.01 -26.12 -16.33
CA VAL A 32 -5.67 -26.25 -15.73
C VAL A 32 -4.73 -27.12 -16.57
N ARG A 33 -5.25 -28.12 -17.28
CA ARG A 33 -4.42 -29.09 -18.00
C ARG A 33 -3.42 -28.39 -18.94
N GLY A 34 -2.15 -28.76 -18.82
CA GLY A 34 -1.07 -28.21 -19.66
C GLY A 34 -0.60 -26.81 -19.26
N LYS A 35 -1.05 -26.25 -18.13
CA LYS A 35 -0.71 -24.89 -17.69
C LYS A 35 0.07 -24.87 -16.38
N VAL A 36 0.80 -23.78 -16.16
CA VAL A 36 1.30 -23.42 -14.83
C VAL A 36 0.17 -22.79 -14.03
N VAL A 37 -0.08 -23.31 -12.82
CA VAL A 37 -1.14 -22.83 -11.93
C VAL A 37 -0.54 -21.92 -10.87
N VAL A 38 -1.16 -20.76 -10.67
CA VAL A 38 -0.85 -19.85 -9.56
C VAL A 38 -1.74 -20.20 -8.38
N CYS A 39 -1.14 -20.56 -7.25
CA CYS A 39 -1.82 -20.89 -6.00
C CYS A 39 -1.46 -19.87 -4.91
N ASP A 40 -2.44 -19.38 -4.18
CA ASP A 40 -2.25 -18.55 -3.00
C ASP A 40 -1.59 -19.34 -1.87
N ARG A 41 -0.60 -18.71 -1.22
CA ARG A 41 -0.01 -19.20 0.03
C ARG A 41 -1.08 -19.19 1.13
N TRP A 42 -1.03 -20.15 2.06
CA TRP A 42 -1.94 -20.41 3.20
C TRP A 42 -2.87 -21.64 3.04
N TYR A 43 -3.38 -22.10 4.18
CA TYR A 43 -4.29 -23.23 4.39
C TYR A 43 -3.71 -24.64 4.21
N SER A 44 -3.07 -24.93 3.08
CA SER A 44 -2.44 -26.24 2.79
C SER A 44 -0.94 -26.14 2.61
N ASP A 45 -0.25 -27.27 2.78
CA ASP A 45 1.19 -27.35 2.59
C ASP A 45 1.58 -27.15 1.13
N ARG A 46 2.78 -26.61 0.90
CA ARG A 46 3.27 -26.32 -0.45
C ARG A 46 3.34 -27.58 -1.31
N VAL A 47 3.69 -28.71 -0.70
CA VAL A 47 3.78 -30.02 -1.36
C VAL A 47 2.38 -30.50 -1.74
N GLU A 48 1.42 -30.43 -0.81
CA GLU A 48 0.03 -30.81 -1.04
C GLU A 48 -0.60 -30.01 -2.19
N LYS A 49 -0.40 -28.68 -2.23
CA LYS A 49 -0.85 -27.85 -3.34
C LYS A 49 -0.23 -28.27 -4.67
N GLY A 50 1.05 -28.63 -4.66
CA GLY A 50 1.74 -29.14 -5.84
C GLY A 50 1.13 -30.44 -6.36
N LEU A 51 0.75 -31.36 -5.45
CA LEU A 51 0.04 -32.58 -5.78
C LEU A 51 -1.33 -32.28 -6.39
N VAL A 52 -2.12 -31.40 -5.79
CA VAL A 52 -3.43 -31.00 -6.33
C VAL A 52 -3.32 -30.42 -7.74
N VAL A 53 -2.32 -29.58 -8.00
CA VAL A 53 -2.06 -29.02 -9.33
C VAL A 53 -1.67 -30.11 -10.32
N SER A 54 -0.80 -31.05 -9.90
CA SER A 54 -0.39 -32.19 -10.71
C SER A 54 -1.57 -33.09 -11.05
N ASP A 55 -2.42 -33.43 -10.08
CA ASP A 55 -3.60 -34.28 -10.25
C ASP A 55 -4.65 -33.64 -11.18
N ALA A 56 -4.75 -32.31 -11.18
CA ALA A 56 -5.58 -31.56 -12.12
C ALA A 56 -4.98 -31.45 -13.54
N GLY A 57 -3.76 -31.96 -13.76
CA GLY A 57 -3.06 -31.95 -15.04
C GLY A 57 -2.22 -30.69 -15.31
N GLY A 58 -1.99 -29.87 -14.30
CA GLY A 58 -1.10 -28.71 -14.39
C GLY A 58 0.37 -29.14 -14.50
N VAL A 59 1.16 -28.40 -15.27
CA VAL A 59 2.57 -28.73 -15.55
C VAL A 59 3.55 -28.04 -14.60
N GLY A 60 3.05 -27.20 -13.70
CA GLY A 60 3.85 -26.50 -12.71
C GLY A 60 3.00 -25.63 -11.79
N MET A 61 3.56 -25.23 -10.66
CA MET A 61 2.89 -24.39 -9.67
C MET A 61 3.74 -23.17 -9.31
N ILE A 62 3.11 -22.00 -9.24
CA ILE A 62 3.67 -20.78 -8.67
C ILE A 62 2.90 -20.47 -7.39
N LEU A 63 3.61 -20.32 -6.27
CA LEU A 63 3.01 -19.87 -5.01
C LEU A 63 2.97 -18.35 -4.96
N ALA A 64 1.79 -17.77 -5.14
CA ALA A 64 1.54 -16.35 -4.97
C ALA A 64 1.42 -15.98 -3.49
N LYS A 65 1.87 -14.77 -3.16
CA LYS A 65 1.61 -14.17 -1.86
C LYS A 65 0.12 -13.80 -1.81
N ALA A 66 -0.65 -14.54 -1.01
CA ALA A 66 -2.06 -14.25 -0.84
C ALA A 66 -2.26 -12.86 -0.18
N PRO A 67 -3.36 -12.16 -0.47
CA PRO A 67 -3.75 -11.01 0.31
C PRO A 67 -3.90 -11.41 1.78
N PHE A 68 -3.51 -10.51 2.69
CA PHE A 68 -3.78 -10.70 4.11
C PHE A 68 -5.29 -10.88 4.31
N ARG A 69 -5.69 -11.76 5.22
CA ARG A 69 -7.11 -11.96 5.58
C ARG A 69 -7.28 -11.72 7.07
N ASP A 70 -8.50 -11.40 7.47
CA ASP A 70 -8.80 -11.36 8.90
C ASP A 70 -8.64 -12.76 9.53
N ALA A 71 -8.28 -12.79 10.80
CA ALA A 71 -8.11 -14.05 11.55
C ALA A 71 -9.45 -14.64 12.01
N ALA A 72 -10.56 -13.92 11.83
CA ALA A 72 -11.89 -14.31 12.28
C ALA A 72 -12.52 -15.41 11.41
N GLY A 73 -11.80 -15.92 10.40
CA GLY A 73 -12.26 -17.02 9.54
C GLY A 73 -13.37 -16.60 8.57
N SER A 74 -13.69 -15.30 8.48
CA SER A 74 -14.72 -14.77 7.59
C SER A 74 -14.33 -14.86 6.10
N GLY A 75 -13.03 -15.09 5.84
CA GLY A 75 -12.47 -15.06 4.49
C GLY A 75 -12.39 -13.66 3.89
N VAL A 76 -12.64 -12.59 4.66
CA VAL A 76 -12.54 -11.21 4.20
C VAL A 76 -11.08 -10.83 3.96
N ILE A 77 -10.81 -10.21 2.81
CA ILE A 77 -9.50 -9.64 2.48
C ILE A 77 -9.24 -8.45 3.41
N SER A 78 -8.14 -8.53 4.15
CA SER A 78 -7.67 -7.46 5.02
C SER A 78 -7.27 -6.25 4.18
N THR A 79 -7.69 -5.08 4.64
CA THR A 79 -7.38 -3.79 4.02
C THR A 79 -6.24 -3.09 4.76
N PRO A 80 -5.61 -2.07 4.17
CA PRO A 80 -4.66 -1.21 4.86
C PRO A 80 -5.19 -0.59 6.17
N LEU A 81 -6.51 -0.47 6.35
CA LEU A 81 -7.08 -0.04 7.64
C LEU A 81 -6.83 -1.07 8.76
N ALA A 82 -6.81 -2.36 8.42
CA ALA A 82 -6.57 -3.44 9.37
C ALA A 82 -5.07 -3.78 9.54
N HIS A 83 -4.28 -3.73 8.46
CA HIS A 83 -2.87 -4.17 8.48
C HIS A 83 -1.83 -3.08 8.17
N GLY A 84 -2.24 -1.84 7.93
CA GLY A 84 -1.34 -0.73 7.57
C GLY A 84 -0.54 -0.99 6.29
N ALA A 85 0.79 -1.01 6.41
CA ALA A 85 1.71 -1.34 5.32
C ALA A 85 1.85 -2.84 5.04
N GLY A 86 1.28 -3.69 5.91
CA GLY A 86 1.35 -5.14 5.85
C GLY A 86 2.31 -5.73 6.89
N HIS A 87 2.56 -7.03 6.77
CA HIS A 87 3.41 -7.78 7.70
C HIS A 87 4.89 -7.37 7.61
N VAL A 88 5.55 -7.28 8.77
CA VAL A 88 6.95 -6.86 8.90
C VAL A 88 7.88 -7.80 8.15
N ASN A 89 8.85 -7.22 7.43
CA ASN A 89 9.99 -7.94 6.87
C ASN A 89 11.28 -7.34 7.45
N ALA A 90 11.81 -7.96 8.50
CA ALA A 90 12.96 -7.44 9.24
C ALA A 90 14.21 -7.29 8.36
N GLN A 91 14.45 -8.24 7.46
CA GLN A 91 15.61 -8.20 6.57
C GLN A 91 15.55 -7.00 5.61
N LYS A 92 14.37 -6.72 5.02
CA LYS A 92 14.18 -5.53 4.18
C LYS A 92 14.16 -4.23 4.99
N ALA A 93 13.69 -4.27 6.24
CA ALA A 93 13.64 -3.09 7.10
C ALA A 93 15.03 -2.60 7.54
N PHE A 94 16.02 -3.49 7.63
CA PHE A 94 17.39 -3.14 7.98
C PHE A 94 18.08 -2.25 6.92
N SER A 95 17.79 -2.48 5.64
CA SER A 95 18.30 -1.68 4.52
C SER A 95 17.14 -1.26 3.61
N PRO A 96 16.37 -0.23 3.97
CA PRO A 96 15.15 0.14 3.26
C PRO A 96 15.40 0.95 1.99
N GLY A 97 16.62 1.49 1.80
CA GLY A 97 17.01 2.35 0.68
C GLY A 97 16.54 3.79 0.84
N LEU A 98 15.25 4.04 1.06
CA LEU A 98 14.71 5.38 1.35
C LEU A 98 13.89 5.40 2.64
N VAL A 99 13.87 6.55 3.31
CA VAL A 99 13.07 6.79 4.52
C VAL A 99 12.31 8.12 4.44
N TYR A 100 11.19 8.18 5.16
CA TYR A 100 10.44 9.42 5.40
C TYR A 100 10.80 9.95 6.79
N ASP A 101 11.72 10.91 6.85
CA ASP A 101 12.12 11.51 8.12
C ASP A 101 11.08 12.54 8.59
N ALA A 102 10.76 12.52 9.88
CA ALA A 102 9.92 13.50 10.54
C ALA A 102 10.49 13.82 11.94
N SER A 103 10.45 15.10 12.31
CA SER A 103 10.92 15.58 13.61
C SER A 103 9.76 15.84 14.58
N THR A 104 10.05 16.00 15.87
CA THR A 104 9.04 16.45 16.86
C THR A 104 8.34 17.74 16.44
N LYS A 105 9.04 18.66 15.75
CA LYS A 105 8.44 19.90 15.25
C LYS A 105 7.38 19.63 14.18
N ASP A 106 7.58 18.62 13.34
CA ASP A 106 6.63 18.23 12.30
C ASP A 106 5.38 17.61 12.91
N TYR A 107 5.53 16.79 13.95
CA TYR A 107 4.39 16.25 14.71
C TYR A 107 3.61 17.34 15.45
N ILE A 108 4.28 18.33 16.05
CA ILE A 108 3.58 19.48 16.67
C ILE A 108 2.83 20.27 15.59
N LYS A 109 3.45 20.51 14.43
CA LYS A 109 2.80 21.19 13.30
C LYS A 109 1.59 20.42 12.77
N PHE A 110 1.64 19.08 12.80
CA PHE A 110 0.52 18.19 12.51
C PHE A 110 -0.60 18.34 13.54
N LEU A 111 -0.31 18.27 14.85
CA LEU A 111 -1.30 18.48 15.89
C LEU A 111 -1.97 19.85 15.78
N CYS A 112 -1.20 20.90 15.50
CA CYS A 112 -1.69 22.26 15.25
C CYS A 112 -2.53 22.41 13.96
N SER A 113 -2.51 21.43 13.06
CA SER A 113 -3.37 21.40 11.86
C SER A 113 -4.67 20.62 12.06
N LEU A 114 -4.86 20.05 13.24
CA LEU A 114 -6.10 19.43 13.70
C LEU A 114 -6.87 20.42 14.58
N ASP A 115 -8.12 20.09 14.90
CA ASP A 115 -9.02 20.94 15.71
C ASP A 115 -8.77 20.83 17.23
N TYR A 116 -7.50 20.68 17.63
CA TYR A 116 -7.11 20.70 19.04
C TYR A 116 -6.86 22.13 19.54
N THR A 117 -7.25 22.41 20.79
CA THR A 117 -6.88 23.66 21.47
C THR A 117 -5.40 23.66 21.88
N PRO A 118 -4.77 24.83 22.07
CA PRO A 118 -3.39 24.92 22.56
C PRO A 118 -3.15 24.16 23.87
N GLU A 119 -4.12 24.15 24.78
CA GLU A 119 -4.07 23.45 26.07
C GLU A 119 -4.06 21.92 25.88
N GLN A 120 -4.90 21.41 24.97
CA GLN A 120 -4.90 19.99 24.61
C GLN A 120 -3.58 19.57 23.98
N ILE A 121 -3.03 20.38 23.08
CA ILE A 121 -1.73 20.13 22.44
C ILE A 121 -0.62 20.14 23.49
N GLN A 122 -0.65 21.06 24.46
CA GLN A 122 0.32 21.10 25.56
C GLN A 122 0.29 19.82 26.40
N LEU A 123 -0.90 19.28 26.69
CA LEU A 123 -1.04 18.02 27.41
C LEU A 123 -0.48 16.84 26.61
N ILE A 124 -0.76 16.77 25.31
CA ILE A 124 -0.28 15.70 24.42
C ILE A 124 1.24 15.78 24.24
N ALA A 125 1.76 16.97 23.91
CA ALA A 125 3.17 17.18 23.60
C ALA A 125 4.05 17.23 24.86
N LYS A 126 3.46 17.41 26.04
CA LYS A 126 4.15 17.63 27.33
C LYS A 126 5.22 18.73 27.23
N ARG A 127 4.87 19.84 26.55
CA ARG A 127 5.74 20.99 26.33
C ARG A 127 5.01 22.29 26.65
N PRO A 128 5.71 23.35 27.11
CA PRO A 128 5.09 24.63 27.45
C PRO A 128 4.38 25.26 26.25
N VAL A 129 3.41 26.14 26.54
CA VAL A 129 2.43 26.76 25.63
C VAL A 129 2.99 27.00 24.22
N MET A 130 2.52 26.19 23.27
CA MET A 130 2.86 26.31 21.85
C MET A 130 1.78 27.14 21.18
N ASN A 131 2.13 28.30 20.63
CA ASN A 131 1.20 28.98 19.73
C ASN A 131 1.22 28.26 18.37
N CYS A 132 0.06 27.85 17.87
CA CYS A 132 -0.08 27.16 16.58
C CYS A 132 0.02 28.11 15.37
N THR A 133 0.91 29.10 15.45
CA THR A 133 1.18 30.06 14.36
C THR A 133 1.70 29.36 13.11
N LYS A 134 2.42 28.25 13.28
CA LYS A 134 2.86 27.37 12.18
C LYS A 134 2.09 26.06 12.21
N LYS A 135 1.17 25.89 11.26
CA LYS A 135 0.44 24.64 11.02
C LYS A 135 0.53 24.20 9.56
N PHE A 136 0.20 22.94 9.28
CA PHE A 136 -0.04 22.53 7.90
C PHE A 136 -1.39 23.06 7.41
N SER A 137 -1.51 23.33 6.11
CA SER A 137 -2.79 23.65 5.47
C SER A 137 -3.71 22.43 5.38
N ASP A 138 -3.11 21.23 5.46
CA ASP A 138 -3.78 19.94 5.43
C ASP A 138 -2.93 18.97 6.27
N PRO A 139 -3.50 18.24 7.24
CA PRO A 139 -2.75 17.34 8.10
C PRO A 139 -2.04 16.22 7.32
N GLY A 140 -2.51 15.86 6.12
CA GLY A 140 -1.85 14.90 5.23
C GLY A 140 -0.50 15.36 4.66
N GLN A 141 -0.07 16.60 4.95
CA GLN A 141 1.28 17.09 4.62
C GLN A 141 2.38 16.61 5.58
N LEU A 142 2.03 15.90 6.66
CA LEU A 142 3.04 15.24 7.48
C LEU A 142 3.85 14.25 6.62
N ASN A 143 5.17 14.23 6.79
CA ASN A 143 6.08 13.38 6.02
C ASN A 143 6.00 11.91 6.49
N TYR A 144 4.86 11.28 6.25
CA TYR A 144 4.50 9.97 6.79
C TYR A 144 4.45 8.90 5.67
N PRO A 145 4.86 7.63 5.93
CA PRO A 145 5.00 6.59 4.91
C PRO A 145 3.67 5.99 4.41
N SER A 146 2.55 6.70 4.53
CA SER A 146 1.23 6.29 4.03
C SER A 146 0.36 7.51 3.75
N PHE A 147 -0.62 7.35 2.88
CA PHE A 147 -1.55 8.40 2.50
C PHE A 147 -2.97 8.05 2.92
N SER A 148 -3.56 8.87 3.78
CA SER A 148 -5.02 8.94 3.98
C SER A 148 -5.52 10.15 3.21
N VAL A 149 -6.42 9.94 2.25
CA VAL A 149 -6.90 10.99 1.35
C VAL A 149 -8.36 11.26 1.63
N LEU A 150 -8.62 12.44 2.20
CA LEU A 150 -9.96 12.96 2.41
C LEU A 150 -10.22 14.12 1.44
N PHE A 151 -11.20 13.94 0.55
CA PHE A 151 -11.54 14.95 -0.45
C PHE A 151 -12.42 16.07 0.12
N GLY A 152 -13.33 15.76 1.06
CA GLY A 152 -14.33 16.72 1.53
C GLY A 152 -15.10 17.34 0.37
N SER A 153 -15.18 18.68 0.31
CA SER A 153 -15.74 19.42 -0.82
C SER A 153 -14.76 19.62 -1.99
N LYS A 154 -13.48 19.24 -1.85
CA LYS A 154 -12.46 19.42 -2.88
C LYS A 154 -12.47 18.23 -3.83
N ARG A 155 -12.27 18.50 -5.13
CA ARG A 155 -12.02 17.45 -6.12
C ARG A 155 -10.55 17.00 -6.18
N VAL A 156 -9.63 17.86 -5.75
CA VAL A 156 -8.18 17.66 -5.87
C VAL A 156 -7.50 17.87 -4.53
N VAL A 157 -6.66 16.92 -4.13
CA VAL A 157 -5.82 16.98 -2.93
C VAL A 157 -4.36 16.74 -3.32
N ARG A 158 -3.43 17.49 -2.73
CA ARG A 158 -2.00 17.44 -3.07
C ARG A 158 -1.13 17.41 -1.82
N TYR A 159 -0.19 16.48 -1.78
CA TYR A 159 0.80 16.36 -0.70
C TYR A 159 2.21 16.44 -1.26
N THR A 160 3.08 17.20 -0.61
CA THR A 160 4.50 17.30 -0.99
C THR A 160 5.35 16.73 0.13
N LEU A 161 5.88 15.53 -0.11
CA LEU A 161 6.65 14.76 0.85
C LEU A 161 8.13 14.79 0.51
N THR A 162 8.98 14.36 1.44
CA THR A 162 10.43 14.30 1.31
C THR A 162 10.95 12.90 1.61
N LEU A 163 11.73 12.34 0.68
CA LEU A 163 12.44 11.08 0.87
C LEU A 163 13.92 11.35 1.08
N THR A 164 14.51 10.67 2.07
CA THR A 164 15.94 10.69 2.35
C THR A 164 16.57 9.37 1.87
N ASN A 165 17.68 9.45 1.14
CA ASN A 165 18.44 8.26 0.75
C ASN A 165 19.27 7.73 1.92
N VAL A 166 19.04 6.49 2.31
CA VAL A 166 19.83 5.77 3.31
C VAL A 166 20.52 4.53 2.72
N GLY A 167 20.37 4.32 1.40
CA GLY A 167 21.10 3.32 0.63
C GLY A 167 22.36 3.89 -0.01
N PHE A 168 22.84 3.22 -1.07
CA PHE A 168 24.06 3.62 -1.77
C PHE A 168 23.95 5.00 -2.45
N ALA A 169 25.09 5.67 -2.58
CA ALA A 169 25.24 6.87 -3.40
C ALA A 169 24.95 6.57 -4.88
N GLY A 170 24.55 7.58 -5.66
CA GLY A 170 24.19 7.42 -7.07
C GLY A 170 22.88 6.64 -7.31
N SER A 171 22.05 6.45 -6.29
CA SER A 171 20.81 5.68 -6.40
C SER A 171 19.72 6.44 -7.16
N ILE A 172 19.06 5.73 -8.08
CA ILE A 172 17.95 6.27 -8.88
C ILE A 172 16.70 5.42 -8.62
N TYR A 173 15.61 6.08 -8.24
CA TYR A 173 14.32 5.45 -8.00
C TYR A 173 13.30 5.89 -9.04
N ARG A 174 12.44 4.95 -9.45
CA ARG A 174 11.25 5.18 -10.28
C ARG A 174 10.01 4.96 -9.44
N VAL A 175 8.92 5.63 -9.80
CA VAL A 175 7.63 5.45 -9.12
C VAL A 175 6.73 4.51 -9.91
N THR A 176 6.07 3.58 -9.21
CA THR A 176 4.89 2.86 -9.69
C THR A 176 3.70 3.19 -8.80
N ILE A 177 2.52 3.18 -9.39
CA ILE A 177 1.28 3.60 -8.75
C ILE A 177 0.25 2.51 -8.99
N ASP A 178 -0.28 1.97 -7.89
CA ASP A 178 -1.50 1.17 -7.85
C ASP A 178 -2.59 2.07 -7.29
N ALA A 179 -3.46 2.59 -8.17
CA ALA A 179 -4.44 3.60 -7.79
C ALA A 179 -5.78 2.94 -7.40
N PRO A 180 -6.45 3.42 -6.34
CA PRO A 180 -7.83 3.02 -6.09
C PRO A 180 -8.71 3.30 -7.31
N PRO A 181 -9.68 2.44 -7.66
CA PRO A 181 -10.48 2.59 -8.89
C PRO A 181 -11.13 3.97 -9.06
N THR A 182 -11.53 4.59 -7.96
CA THR A 182 -12.27 5.86 -7.87
C THR A 182 -11.39 7.10 -7.79
N VAL A 183 -10.06 6.93 -7.79
CA VAL A 183 -9.10 8.04 -7.63
C VAL A 183 -8.07 8.01 -8.76
N VAL A 184 -7.79 9.16 -9.37
CA VAL A 184 -6.61 9.32 -10.21
C VAL A 184 -5.46 9.78 -9.32
N VAL A 185 -4.34 9.07 -9.39
CA VAL A 185 -3.13 9.38 -8.61
C VAL A 185 -2.00 9.75 -9.57
N THR A 186 -1.30 10.85 -9.31
CA THR A 186 -0.17 11.30 -10.11
C THR A 186 0.97 11.74 -9.21
N VAL A 187 2.20 11.36 -9.56
CA VAL A 187 3.42 11.71 -8.81
C VAL A 187 4.36 12.52 -9.69
N LYS A 188 4.90 13.62 -9.15
CA LYS A 188 5.93 14.44 -9.82
C LYS A 188 7.09 14.75 -8.86
N PRO A 189 8.35 14.57 -9.27
CA PRO A 189 8.78 13.92 -10.52
C PRO A 189 8.50 12.40 -10.50
N ALA A 190 8.53 11.73 -11.66
CA ALA A 190 8.38 10.27 -11.74
C ALA A 190 9.68 9.49 -11.47
N ARG A 191 10.79 10.22 -11.30
CA ARG A 191 12.13 9.71 -11.00
C ARG A 191 12.79 10.59 -9.96
N LEU A 192 13.45 9.95 -8.99
CA LEU A 192 14.29 10.63 -8.00
C LEU A 192 15.74 10.14 -8.14
N VAL A 193 16.67 11.09 -8.16
CA VAL A 193 18.10 10.82 -8.29
C VAL A 193 18.79 11.33 -7.04
N PHE A 194 19.54 10.45 -6.39
CA PHE A 194 20.31 10.74 -5.18
C PHE A 194 21.80 10.53 -5.48
N GLY A 195 22.58 11.60 -5.46
CA GLY A 195 24.02 11.57 -5.67
C GLY A 195 24.78 11.02 -4.47
N THR A 196 24.34 11.36 -3.25
CA THR A 196 25.01 10.94 -2.00
C THR A 196 24.05 10.26 -1.02
N VAL A 197 24.63 9.59 -0.02
CA VAL A 197 23.87 9.08 1.15
C VAL A 197 23.44 10.26 2.01
N GLY A 198 22.23 10.23 2.53
CA GLY A 198 21.61 11.32 3.31
C GLY A 198 20.99 12.43 2.46
N GLU A 199 21.17 12.41 1.13
CA GLU A 199 20.53 13.39 0.26
C GLU A 199 19.00 13.25 0.32
N ARG A 200 18.30 14.39 0.31
CA ARG A 200 16.85 14.46 0.38
C ARG A 200 16.25 14.97 -0.92
N ARG A 201 15.16 14.35 -1.36
CA ARG A 201 14.39 14.80 -2.52
C ARG A 201 12.92 14.93 -2.20
N LYS A 202 12.31 15.99 -2.71
CA LYS A 202 10.88 16.22 -2.61
C LYS A 202 10.16 15.64 -3.82
N TYR A 203 8.95 15.17 -3.59
CA TYR A 203 8.01 14.85 -4.64
C TYR A 203 6.60 15.24 -4.21
N THR A 204 5.76 15.54 -5.19
CA THR A 204 4.37 15.89 -4.98
C THR A 204 3.48 14.78 -5.52
N VAL A 205 2.57 14.31 -4.67
CA VAL A 205 1.47 13.43 -5.04
C VAL A 205 0.21 14.26 -5.24
N THR A 206 -0.53 13.99 -6.30
CA THR A 206 -1.82 14.60 -6.60
C THR A 206 -2.86 13.51 -6.70
N PHE A 207 -3.93 13.67 -5.92
CA PHE A 207 -5.11 12.81 -5.92
C PHE A 207 -6.28 13.60 -6.52
N VAL A 208 -6.99 13.00 -7.46
CA VAL A 208 -8.18 13.58 -8.08
C VAL A 208 -9.33 12.59 -7.96
N SER A 209 -10.43 13.01 -7.34
CA SER A 209 -11.65 12.20 -7.27
C SER A 209 -12.27 12.05 -8.66
N LYS A 210 -12.56 10.81 -9.06
CA LYS A 210 -13.34 10.52 -10.27
C LYS A 210 -14.85 10.66 -10.05
N GLU A 211 -15.31 10.59 -8.81
CA GLU A 211 -16.72 10.67 -8.44
C GLU A 211 -17.12 12.12 -8.09
N VAL A 212 -18.30 12.51 -8.55
CA VAL A 212 -19.11 13.60 -7.98
C VAL A 212 -19.93 12.98 -6.86
N ALA A 213 -19.99 13.64 -5.71
CA ALA A 213 -20.59 13.14 -4.46
C ALA A 213 -21.87 12.32 -4.68
N VAL A 214 -21.81 11.00 -4.47
CA VAL A 214 -22.99 10.15 -4.28
C VAL A 214 -22.66 9.10 -3.21
N ASP A 215 -23.58 8.98 -2.27
CA ASP A 215 -23.52 8.32 -0.96
C ASP A 215 -23.30 6.78 -0.94
N SER A 216 -22.71 6.20 -1.98
CA SER A 216 -22.39 4.76 -2.00
C SER A 216 -20.90 4.51 -1.78
N VAL A 217 -20.57 4.38 -0.50
CA VAL A 217 -19.28 4.05 0.09
C VAL A 217 -18.53 2.96 -0.70
N ARG A 218 -17.33 3.29 -1.20
CA ARG A 218 -16.26 2.30 -1.36
C ARG A 218 -14.94 2.91 -0.91
N HIS A 219 -14.48 2.46 0.26
CA HIS A 219 -13.09 2.61 0.66
C HIS A 219 -12.22 2.09 -0.48
N GLY A 220 -11.38 2.97 -1.02
CA GLY A 220 -10.50 2.66 -2.12
C GLY A 220 -9.08 2.54 -1.61
N PHE A 221 -8.42 1.41 -1.88
CA PHE A 221 -7.05 1.18 -1.47
C PHE A 221 -6.12 1.06 -2.68
N GLY A 222 -4.88 1.44 -2.47
CA GLY A 222 -3.83 1.39 -3.47
C GLY A 222 -2.46 1.57 -2.82
N SER A 223 -1.45 1.88 -3.63
CA SER A 223 -0.12 2.22 -3.15
C SER A 223 0.70 3.05 -4.12
N ILE A 224 1.66 3.77 -3.57
CA ILE A 224 2.73 4.44 -4.32
C ILE A 224 4.03 3.76 -3.91
N THR A 225 4.79 3.29 -4.89
CA THR A 225 6.01 2.54 -4.63
C THR A 225 7.18 3.18 -5.36
N TRP A 226 8.20 3.58 -4.60
CA TRP A 226 9.49 3.96 -5.14
C TRP A 226 10.38 2.72 -5.22
N PHE A 227 10.89 2.40 -6.40
CA PHE A 227 11.67 1.19 -6.60
C PHE A 227 12.93 1.41 -7.44
N ASN A 228 13.91 0.55 -7.21
CA ASN A 228 15.06 0.32 -8.07
C ASN A 228 15.37 -1.19 -8.10
N ALA A 229 16.55 -1.58 -8.58
CA ALA A 229 16.92 -3.00 -8.66
C ALA A 229 17.04 -3.71 -7.29
N GLN A 230 17.27 -2.97 -6.21
CA GLN A 230 17.58 -3.50 -4.87
C GLN A 230 16.45 -3.25 -3.86
N HIS A 231 15.77 -2.12 -3.96
CA HIS A 231 14.87 -1.60 -2.94
C HIS A 231 13.48 -1.33 -3.51
N GLU A 232 12.47 -1.60 -2.67
CA GLU A 232 11.07 -1.29 -2.93
C GLU A 232 10.50 -0.59 -1.69
N VAL A 233 10.17 0.68 -1.82
CA VAL A 233 9.69 1.56 -0.75
C VAL A 233 8.22 1.88 -1.03
N ARG A 234 7.35 1.05 -0.47
CA ARG A 234 5.89 1.09 -0.70
C ARG A 234 5.18 1.88 0.38
N SER A 235 4.32 2.81 -0.04
CA SER A 235 3.43 3.58 0.81
C SER A 235 1.97 3.29 0.47
N PRO A 236 1.17 2.71 1.38
CA PRO A 236 -0.26 2.49 1.16
C PRO A 236 -1.01 3.81 0.94
N VAL A 237 -2.06 3.74 0.11
CA VAL A 237 -3.03 4.82 -0.10
C VAL A 237 -4.39 4.30 0.33
N GLY A 238 -5.07 5.03 1.22
CA GLY A 238 -6.47 4.85 1.55
C GLY A 238 -7.27 6.10 1.19
N ARG A 239 -8.39 5.92 0.49
CA ARG A 239 -9.44 6.94 0.40
C ARG A 239 -10.36 6.75 1.59
N ASP A 240 -10.32 7.71 2.51
CA ASP A 240 -11.16 7.69 3.70
C ASP A 240 -12.38 8.58 3.51
N PHE A 241 -13.51 8.15 4.06
CA PHE A 241 -14.72 8.94 4.17
C PHE A 241 -15.13 8.98 5.63
N PHE A 242 -14.60 9.95 6.37
CA PHE A 242 -15.13 10.26 7.70
C PHE A 242 -16.23 11.30 7.54
N SER A 243 -17.49 10.88 7.61
CA SER A 243 -18.55 11.79 8.05
C SER A 243 -18.23 12.12 9.50
N HIS A 244 -17.58 13.26 9.74
CA HIS A 244 -17.62 13.82 11.09
C HIS A 244 -19.07 14.19 11.36
N PRO A 245 -19.74 13.64 12.40
CA PRO A 245 -20.84 14.36 12.99
C PRO A 245 -20.21 15.67 13.50
N THR A 246 -20.64 16.79 12.94
CA THR A 246 -20.48 18.07 13.62
C THR A 246 -21.07 17.90 15.01
N VAL A 247 -20.21 17.93 16.03
CA VAL A 247 -20.63 18.08 17.43
C VAL A 247 -21.06 19.52 17.64
#